data_AF-A0A6B3CNQ0-F1
#
_entry.id   AF-A0A6B3CNQ0-F1
#
_cell.length_a   1.000
_cell.length_b   1.000
_cell.length_c   1.000
_cell.angle_alpha   90.00
_cell.angle_beta   90.00
_cell.angle_gamma   90.00
#
_symmetry.space_group_name_H-M   'P 1'
#
loop_
_entity.id
_entity.type
_entity.pdbx_description
1 polymer ?
#
loop_
_entity_poly.entity_id
_entity_poly.type
_entity_poly.pdbx_seq_one_letter_code
_entity_poly.pdbx_strand_id
1 'polypeptide(L)'
;EGALPAPVVSGARSAPATSEQQRLWLLQRRDPASRAYSVNQVFRVDGPVDTTALRRALRSLVARHAALRTSFGTGPAGLEQTVGEPYDPWHEPGSRQTW
;
A
#
# COMPACT_ATOMS: atom_id res chain seq x y z
N GLU A 1 2.90 20.56 4.17
CA GLU A 1 2.31 19.65 5.17
C GLU A 1 1.04 19.03 4.61
N GLY A 2 1.04 17.72 4.43
CA GLY A 2 -0.12 16.96 4.02
C GLY A 2 0.10 15.55 4.55
N ALA A 3 -0.22 15.34 5.83
CA ALA A 3 -0.35 13.99 6.33
C ALA A 3 -1.45 13.34 5.49
N LEU A 4 -1.12 12.28 4.76
CA LEU A 4 -2.13 11.46 4.11
C LEU A 4 -3.15 11.08 5.19
N PRO A 5 -4.46 11.33 4.99
CA PRO A 5 -5.44 10.93 5.98
C PRO A 5 -5.27 9.44 6.21
N ALA A 6 -4.92 9.06 7.45
CA ALA A 6 -4.91 7.67 7.83
C ALA A 6 -6.32 7.14 7.56
N PRO A 7 -6.49 6.05 6.78
CA PRO A 7 -7.80 5.48 6.58
C PRO A 7 -8.37 5.16 7.97
N VAL A 8 -9.50 5.76 8.31
CA VAL A 8 -10.23 5.43 9.52
C VAL A 8 -10.86 4.07 9.29
N VAL A 9 -10.24 3.03 9.83
CA VAL A 9 -10.69 1.64 9.66
C VAL A 9 -11.34 1.17 10.95
N SER A 10 -12.66 1.04 10.93
CA SER A 10 -13.42 0.38 12.00
C SER A 10 -13.10 -1.13 11.98
N GLY A 11 -12.66 -1.70 13.11
CA GLY A 11 -12.33 -3.12 13.25
C GLY A 11 -10.89 -3.55 12.92
N ALA A 12 -9.98 -2.59 12.69
CA ALA A 12 -8.61 -2.88 12.31
C ALA A 12 -7.80 -3.61 13.40
N ARG A 13 -6.98 -4.60 12.97
CA ARG A 13 -5.98 -5.22 13.84
C ARG A 13 -4.70 -4.40 13.79
N SER A 14 -4.31 -3.84 14.94
CA SER A 14 -3.01 -3.16 15.12
C SER A 14 -2.00 -4.10 15.78
N ALA A 15 -0.73 -3.97 15.40
CA ALA A 15 0.39 -4.62 16.04
C ALA A 15 1.63 -3.72 15.98
N PRO A 16 2.63 -3.91 16.85
CA PRO A 16 3.92 -3.28 16.67
C PRO A 16 4.53 -3.61 15.30
N ALA A 17 5.18 -2.63 14.67
CA ALA A 17 5.96 -2.87 13.46
C ALA A 17 7.20 -3.71 13.78
N THR A 18 7.61 -4.58 12.84
CA THR A 18 8.86 -5.34 12.95
C THR A 18 10.08 -4.42 12.86
N SER A 19 11.24 -4.90 13.30
CA SER A 19 12.49 -4.12 13.23
C SER A 19 12.84 -3.68 11.80
N GLU A 20 12.59 -4.51 10.80
CA GLU A 20 12.82 -4.15 9.39
C GLU A 20 11.81 -3.11 8.89
N GLN A 21 10.54 -3.23 9.27
CA GLN A 21 9.53 -2.20 8.95
C GLN A 21 9.88 -0.85 9.59
N GLN A 22 10.35 -0.84 10.84
CA GLN A 22 10.83 0.36 11.52
C GLN A 22 12.03 1.00 10.82
N ARG A 23 12.99 0.17 10.38
CA ARG A 23 14.17 0.64 9.65
C ARG A 23 13.78 1.30 8.33
N LEU A 24 12.93 0.66 7.53
CA LEU A 24 12.46 1.21 6.25
C LEU A 24 11.66 2.50 6.46
N TRP A 25 10.79 2.55 7.47
CA TRP A 25 10.03 3.74 7.82
C TRP A 25 10.95 4.93 8.19
N LEU A 26 12.00 4.68 8.97
CA LEU A 26 12.98 5.71 9.32
C LEU A 26 13.78 6.20 8.11
N LEU A 27 14.13 5.31 7.17
CA LEU A 27 14.80 5.68 5.93
C LEU A 27 13.90 6.55 5.04
N GLN A 28 12.63 6.16 4.85
CA GLN A 28 11.68 6.96 4.07
C GLN A 28 11.44 8.34 4.72
N ARG A 29 11.43 8.43 6.05
CA ARG A 29 11.27 9.72 6.75
C ARG A 29 12.47 10.65 6.62
N ARG A 30 13.68 10.12 6.45
CA ARG A 30 14.90 10.91 6.26
C ARG A 30 14.96 11.55 4.88
N ASP A 31 14.49 10.82 3.86
CA ASP A 31 14.39 11.32 2.49
C ASP A 31 13.03 10.91 1.88
N PRO A 32 11.98 11.72 2.07
CA PRO A 32 10.64 11.40 1.57
C PRO A 32 10.53 11.35 0.04
N ALA A 33 11.46 11.97 -0.68
CA ALA A 33 11.50 11.96 -2.14
C ALA A 33 12.18 10.69 -2.69
N SER A 34 12.89 9.95 -1.84
CA SER A 34 13.56 8.72 -2.24
C SER A 34 12.58 7.66 -2.71
N ARG A 35 12.94 7.01 -3.80
CA ARG A 35 12.28 5.82 -4.36
C ARG A 35 13.13 4.55 -4.22
N ALA A 36 14.23 4.61 -3.46
CA ALA A 36 15.21 3.52 -3.38
C ALA A 36 14.61 2.18 -2.90
N TYR A 37 13.50 2.23 -2.14
CA TYR A 37 12.80 1.06 -1.63
C TYR A 37 11.46 0.78 -2.33
N SER A 38 11.22 1.41 -3.49
CA SER A 38 10.07 1.11 -4.34
C SER A 38 10.42 0.01 -5.35
N VAL A 39 9.75 -1.14 -5.27
CA VAL A 39 9.88 -2.22 -6.25
C VAL A 39 8.77 -2.08 -7.29
N ASN A 40 9.14 -1.72 -8.52
CA ASN A 40 8.20 -1.54 -9.63
C ASN A 40 8.33 -2.71 -10.61
N GLN A 41 7.19 -3.21 -11.09
CA GLN A 41 7.14 -4.27 -12.10
C GLN A 41 6.18 -3.88 -13.22
N VAL A 42 6.58 -4.17 -14.46
CA VAL A 42 5.78 -3.93 -15.66
C VAL A 42 5.70 -5.23 -16.43
N PHE A 43 4.49 -5.63 -16.81
CA PHE A 43 4.24 -6.84 -17.57
C PHE A 43 3.70 -6.48 -18.95
N ARG A 44 4.22 -7.13 -19.98
CA ARG A 44 3.66 -7.10 -21.33
C ARG A 44 2.77 -8.32 -21.50
N VAL A 45 1.52 -8.09 -21.87
CA VAL A 45 0.57 -9.14 -22.24
C VAL A 45 0.36 -9.07 -23.74
N ASP A 46 0.59 -10.18 -24.43
CA ASP A 46 0.38 -10.28 -25.87
C ASP A 46 -1.07 -10.69 -26.13
N GLY A 47 -1.81 -9.86 -26.88
CA GLY A 47 -3.23 -10.07 -27.17
C GLY A 47 -4.19 -9.20 -26.35
N PRO A 48 -5.51 -9.39 -26.50
CA PRO A 48 -6.51 -8.58 -25.81
C PRO A 48 -6.49 -8.84 -24.30
N VAL A 49 -6.54 -7.75 -23.52
CA VAL A 49 -6.62 -7.80 -22.05
C VAL A 49 -8.06 -7.55 -21.63
N ASP A 50 -8.66 -8.50 -20.90
CA ASP A 50 -9.92 -8.28 -20.18
C ASP A 50 -9.62 -7.51 -18.88
N THR A 51 -9.84 -6.20 -18.92
CA THR A 51 -9.64 -5.29 -17.78
C THR A 51 -10.61 -5.57 -16.63
N THR A 52 -11.81 -6.09 -16.93
CA THR A 52 -12.80 -6.46 -15.90
C THR A 52 -12.30 -7.67 -15.12
N ALA A 53 -11.79 -8.69 -15.81
CA ALA A 53 -11.18 -9.85 -15.17
C ALA A 53 -9.94 -9.46 -14.36
N LEU A 54 -9.07 -8.59 -14.90
CA LEU A 54 -7.87 -8.14 -14.22
C LEU A 54 -8.17 -7.35 -12.93
N ARG A 55 -9.12 -6.40 -12.98
CA ARG A 55 -9.56 -5.65 -11.79
C ARG A 55 -10.14 -6.57 -10.72
N ARG A 56 -10.95 -7.57 -11.11
CA ARG A 56 -11.46 -8.59 -10.18
C ARG A 56 -10.33 -9.38 -9.54
N ALA A 57 -9.35 -9.83 -10.32
CA ALA A 57 -8.19 -10.56 -9.80
C ALA A 57 -7.37 -9.72 -8.81
N LEU A 58 -7.11 -8.45 -9.12
CA LEU A 58 -6.40 -7.54 -8.22
C LEU A 58 -7.16 -7.31 -6.91
N ARG A 59 -8.48 -7.11 -6.96
CA ARG A 59 -9.32 -7.02 -5.76
C ARG A 59 -9.25 -8.30 -4.92
N SER A 60 -9.26 -9.48 -5.54
CA SER A 60 -9.09 -10.75 -4.84
C SER A 60 -7.72 -10.87 -4.16
N LEU A 61 -6.65 -10.35 -4.79
CA LEU A 61 -5.32 -10.33 -4.16
C LEU A 61 -5.29 -9.42 -2.93
N VAL A 62 -5.82 -8.20 -3.02
CA VAL A 62 -5.88 -7.26 -1.88
C VAL A 62 -6.73 -7.82 -0.74
N ALA A 63 -7.87 -8.44 -1.05
CA ALA A 63 -8.72 -9.05 -0.03
C ALA A 63 -8.02 -10.23 0.68
N ARG A 64 -7.29 -11.05 -0.07
CA ARG A 64 -6.58 -12.23 0.46
C ARG A 64 -5.36 -11.86 1.30
N HIS A 65 -4.59 -10.85 0.88
CA HIS A 65 -3.28 -10.56 1.46
C HIS A 65 -3.30 -9.35 2.38
N ALA A 66 -3.17 -9.59 3.69
CA ALA A 66 -3.10 -8.51 4.70
C ALA A 66 -1.99 -7.50 4.41
N ALA A 67 -0.83 -7.95 3.92
CA ALA A 67 0.31 -7.08 3.61
C ALA A 67 -0.01 -6.00 2.55
N LEU A 68 -0.93 -6.26 1.62
CA LEU A 68 -1.34 -5.28 0.59
C LEU A 68 -2.28 -4.19 1.12
N ARG A 69 -2.77 -4.35 2.35
CA ARG A 69 -3.70 -3.43 3.01
C ARG A 69 -3.16 -2.97 4.38
N THR A 70 -1.86 -3.10 4.60
CA THR A 70 -1.19 -2.64 5.82
C THR A 70 -0.71 -1.20 5.65
N SER A 71 -1.09 -0.33 6.59
CA SER A 71 -0.53 1.01 6.74
C SER A 71 0.35 1.10 7.99
N PHE A 72 1.20 2.13 8.06
CA PHE A 72 2.09 2.38 9.19
C PHE A 72 1.82 3.75 9.79
N GLY A 73 1.78 3.83 11.11
CA GLY A 73 1.53 5.07 11.84
C GLY A 73 2.23 5.07 13.21
N THR A 74 2.43 6.26 13.76
CA THR A 74 2.94 6.40 15.13
C THR A 74 1.79 6.26 16.12
N GLY A 75 1.87 5.29 17.02
CA GLY A 75 0.98 5.09 18.15
C GLY A 75 1.70 5.20 19.50
N PRO A 76 1.01 4.95 20.62
CA PRO A 76 1.56 5.04 21.97
C PRO A 76 2.76 4.11 22.22
N ALA A 77 2.82 2.98 21.52
CA ALA A 77 3.90 2.00 21.63
C ALA A 77 5.03 2.21 20.60
N GLY A 78 4.99 3.29 19.82
CA GLY A 78 5.94 3.57 18.74
C GLY A 78 5.34 3.34 17.35
N LEU A 79 6.13 2.82 16.41
CA LEU A 79 5.63 2.53 15.06
C LEU A 79 4.72 1.31 15.09
N GLU A 80 3.47 1.51 14.69
CA GLU A 80 2.45 0.47 14.60
C GLU A 80 2.10 0.20 13.14
N GLN A 81 1.76 -1.06 12.86
CA GLN A 81 1.18 -1.49 11.60
C GLN A 81 -0.30 -1.76 11.79
N THR A 82 -1.13 -1.25 10.89
CA THR A 82 -2.59 -1.39 10.94
C THR A 82 -3.06 -2.07 9.67
N VAL A 83 -3.79 -3.18 9.81
CA VAL A 83 -4.37 -3.88 8.66
C VAL A 83 -5.76 -3.29 8.37
N GLY A 84 -5.90 -2.62 7.23
CA GLY A 84 -7.14 -2.01 6.76
C GLY A 84 -8.10 -2.99 6.10
N GLU A 85 -9.32 -2.56 5.78
CA GLU A 85 -10.27 -3.37 5.00
C GLU A 85 -9.83 -3.54 3.53
N PRO A 86 -10.31 -4.58 2.82
CA PRO A 86 -10.07 -4.71 1.40
C PRO A 86 -10.56 -3.50 0.61
N TYR A 87 -9.75 -3.01 -0.33
CA TYR A 87 -10.07 -1.88 -1.20
C TYR A 87 -9.89 -2.25 -2.68
N ASP A 88 -10.30 -1.36 -3.58
CA ASP A 88 -10.06 -1.53 -5.02
C ASP A 88 -8.74 -0.84 -5.42
N PRO A 89 -7.70 -1.61 -5.82
CA PRO A 89 -6.40 -1.03 -6.17
C PRO A 89 -6.33 -0.53 -7.62
N TRP A 90 -7.40 -0.65 -8.41
CA TRP A 90 -7.38 -0.30 -9.83
C TRP A 90 -7.40 1.21 -10.06
N HIS A 91 -6.52 1.67 -10.93
CA HIS A 91 -6.49 3.04 -11.44
C HIS A 91 -6.61 3.02 -12.96
N GLU A 92 -7.44 3.91 -13.51
CA GLU A 92 -7.64 3.96 -14.97
C GLU A 92 -6.36 4.38 -15.70
N PRO A 93 -5.97 3.68 -16.78
CA PRO A 93 -4.81 4.05 -17.60
C PRO A 93 -4.94 5.49 -18.11
N GLY A 94 -3.86 6.27 -18.00
CA GLY A 94 -3.84 7.69 -18.43
C GLY A 94 -4.22 8.70 -17.34
N SER A 95 -4.70 8.23 -16.17
CA SER A 95 -4.67 9.06 -14.97
C SER A 95 -3.20 9.22 -14.52
N ARG A 96 -2.54 10.30 -14.97
CA ARG A 96 -1.26 10.70 -14.36
C ARG A 96 -1.53 11.02 -12.90
N GLN A 97 -1.18 10.12 -11.99
CA GLN A 97 -0.83 10.52 -10.64
C GLN A 97 0.68 10.78 -10.60
N THR A 98 1.02 12.03 -10.32
CA THR A 98 2.34 12.43 -9.84
C THR A 98 2.48 11.89 -8.41
N TRP A 99 3.30 10.86 -8.25
CA TRP A 99 3.78 10.39 -6.96
C TRP A 99 4.86 11.33 -6.42
#